data_AF-R7TSW2-F1
#
_entry.id   AF-R7TSW2-F1
#
_cell.length_a   1.000
_cell.length_b   1.000
_cell.length_c   1.000
_cell.angle_alpha   90.00
_cell.angle_beta   90.00
_cell.angle_gamma   90.00
#
_symmetry.space_group_name_H-M   'P 1'
#
loop_
_entity.id
_entity.type
_entity.pdbx_description
1 polymer ?
#
loop_
_entity_poly.entity_id
_entity_poly.type
_entity_poly.pdbx_seq_one_letter_code
_entity_poly.pdbx_strand_id
1 'polypeptide(L)'
;MVTLPIIIFGGTIGNVLSFLVLIRRRMRVTSVYFYLTVLSCSDTLVLYVSAFKTWVAEVSGFELMRVSDASCKVTTFLVLFGLYVSSWIIVLLTVDRCVAVCFPLRAAWLCTVRHARRLTLALVLVICVYNFHVFWTFGLYTREESDRMYC
;
A
#
# COMPACT_ATOMS: atom_id res chain seq x y z
N MET A 1 20.62 -11.01 -5.10
CA MET A 1 20.64 -9.96 -6.15
C MET A 1 19.54 -10.12 -7.21
N VAL A 2 19.17 -11.32 -7.67
CA VAL A 2 18.16 -11.49 -8.75
C VAL A 2 16.68 -11.47 -8.32
N THR A 3 16.37 -11.65 -7.03
CA THR A 3 14.99 -11.75 -6.54
C THR A 3 14.22 -10.44 -6.61
N LEU A 4 14.85 -9.31 -6.24
CA LEU A 4 14.20 -8.00 -6.23
C LEU A 4 13.74 -7.54 -7.63
N PRO A 5 14.57 -7.61 -8.69
CA PRO A 5 14.11 -7.30 -10.05
C PRO A 5 12.89 -8.11 -10.47
N ILE A 6 12.88 -9.43 -10.21
CA ILE A 6 11.77 -10.30 -10.59
C ILE A 6 10.48 -9.88 -9.90
N ILE A 7 10.54 -9.58 -8.60
CA ILE A 7 9.39 -9.10 -7.82
C ILE A 7 8.93 -7.73 -8.33
N ILE A 8 9.86 -6.81 -8.59
CA ILE A 8 9.54 -5.45 -9.05
C ILE A 8 8.87 -5.50 -10.42
N PHE A 9 9.50 -6.12 -11.42
CA PHE A 9 8.95 -6.16 -12.78
C PHE A 9 7.66 -6.99 -12.84
N GLY A 10 7.67 -8.19 -12.26
CA GLY A 10 6.48 -9.06 -12.23
C GLY A 10 5.31 -8.42 -11.48
N GLY A 11 5.57 -7.86 -10.30
CA GLY A 11 4.56 -7.18 -9.49
C GLY A 11 4.04 -5.90 -10.14
N THR A 12 4.90 -5.09 -10.77
CA THR A 12 4.48 -3.90 -11.51
C THR A 12 3.56 -4.27 -12.66
N ILE A 13 3.94 -5.24 -13.49
CA ILE A 13 3.13 -5.70 -14.62
C ILE A 13 1.78 -6.21 -14.12
N GLY A 14 1.78 -7.07 -13.09
CA GLY A 14 0.55 -7.63 -12.51
C GLY A 14 -0.38 -6.56 -11.94
N ASN A 15 0.14 -5.62 -11.15
CA ASN A 15 -0.67 -4.59 -10.50
C ASN A 15 -1.18 -3.54 -11.49
N VAL A 16 -0.36 -3.13 -12.47
CA VAL A 16 -0.76 -2.18 -13.51
C VAL A 16 -1.83 -2.80 -14.41
N LEU A 17 -1.65 -4.04 -14.86
CA LEU A 17 -2.67 -4.74 -15.65
C LEU A 17 -3.98 -4.88 -14.85
N SER A 18 -3.89 -5.27 -13.57
CA SER A 18 -5.05 -5.35 -12.69
C SER A 18 -5.77 -4.00 -12.60
N PHE A 19 -5.04 -2.92 -12.32
CA PHE A 19 -5.61 -1.56 -12.28
C PHE A 19 -6.31 -1.17 -13.59
N LEU A 20 -5.66 -1.39 -14.74
CA LEU A 20 -6.20 -1.07 -16.06
C LEU A 20 -7.45 -1.86 -16.41
N VAL A 21 -7.54 -3.13 -16.01
CA VAL A 21 -8.74 -3.95 -16.21
C VAL A 21 -9.87 -3.50 -15.27
N LEU A 22 -9.55 -3.24 -14.00
CA LEU A 22 -10.53 -2.93 -12.96
C LEU A 22 -11.13 -1.52 -13.09
N ILE A 23 -10.41 -0.57 -13.69
CA ILE A 23 -10.93 0.78 -13.94
C ILE A 23 -11.91 0.84 -15.14
N ARG A 24 -12.11 -0.24 -15.90
CA ARG A 24 -13.10 -0.25 -16.99
C ARG A 24 -14.51 -0.01 -16.43
N ARG A 25 -15.32 0.80 -17.13
CA ARG A 25 -16.66 1.26 -16.67
C ARG A 25 -17.57 0.10 -16.24
N ARG A 26 -17.49 -1.04 -16.93
CA ARG A 26 -18.25 -2.26 -16.62
C ARG A 26 -17.91 -2.88 -15.25
N MET A 27 -16.66 -2.71 -14.81
CA MET A 27 -16.15 -3.28 -13.57
C MET A 27 -16.37 -2.34 -12.38
N ARG A 28 -16.48 -1.02 -12.58
CA ARG A 28 -16.69 -0.06 -11.47
C ARG A 28 -18.06 -0.16 -10.78
N VAL A 29 -18.91 -1.10 -11.16
CA VAL A 29 -20.27 -1.27 -10.63
C VAL A 29 -20.26 -2.06 -9.31
N THR A 30 -19.25 -2.90 -9.08
CA THR A 30 -19.19 -3.79 -7.91
C THR A 30 -18.18 -3.30 -6.87
N SER A 31 -18.53 -3.39 -5.58
CA SER A 31 -17.63 -3.07 -4.44
C SER A 31 -16.32 -3.84 -4.49
N VAL A 32 -16.34 -5.11 -4.92
CA VAL A 32 -15.13 -5.93 -5.14
C VAL A 32 -14.11 -5.27 -6.03
N TYR A 33 -14.52 -4.80 -7.21
CA TYR A 33 -13.57 -4.27 -8.18
C TYR A 33 -13.01 -2.94 -7.70
N PHE A 34 -13.78 -2.18 -6.91
CA PHE A 34 -13.27 -1.01 -6.20
C PHE A 34 -12.19 -1.39 -5.19
N TYR A 35 -12.42 -2.37 -4.30
CA TYR A 35 -11.40 -2.82 -3.34
C TYR A 35 -10.14 -3.34 -4.04
N LEU A 36 -10.30 -4.15 -5.09
CA LEU A 36 -9.16 -4.66 -5.87
C LEU A 36 -8.37 -3.54 -6.57
N THR A 37 -9.05 -2.46 -6.99
CA THR A 37 -8.37 -1.29 -7.58
C THR A 37 -7.54 -0.56 -6.52
N VAL A 38 -8.10 -0.36 -5.32
CA VAL A 38 -7.37 0.27 -4.21
C VAL A 38 -6.18 -0.60 -3.79
N LEU A 39 -6.38 -1.92 -3.73
CA LEU A 39 -5.34 -2.90 -3.41
C LEU A 39 -4.19 -2.86 -4.42
N SER A 40 -4.50 -2.85 -5.73
CA SER A 40 -3.44 -2.78 -6.75
C SER A 40 -2.67 -1.46 -6.70
N CYS A 41 -3.32 -0.35 -6.34
CA CYS A 41 -2.64 0.92 -6.09
C CYS A 41 -1.71 0.86 -4.87
N SER A 42 -2.16 0.31 -3.74
CA SER A 42 -1.34 0.21 -2.52
C SER A 42 -0.18 -0.78 -2.68
N ASP A 43 -0.39 -1.90 -3.36
CA ASP A 43 0.67 -2.87 -3.64
C ASP A 43 1.74 -2.27 -4.58
N THR A 44 1.32 -1.49 -5.58
CA THR A 44 2.25 -0.76 -6.46
C THR A 44 3.06 0.26 -5.64
N LEU A 45 2.41 1.02 -4.75
CA LEU A 45 3.10 1.96 -3.86
C LEU A 45 4.17 1.25 -3.02
N VAL A 46 3.82 0.15 -2.34
CA VAL A 46 4.78 -0.62 -1.51
C VAL A 46 5.93 -1.17 -2.36
N LEU A 47 5.62 -1.69 -3.55
CA LEU A 47 6.63 -2.24 -4.45
C LEU A 47 7.68 -1.19 -4.85
N TYR A 48 7.27 0.06 -5.13
CA TYR A 48 8.21 1.13 -5.47
C TYR A 48 8.93 1.72 -4.24
N VAL A 49 8.20 2.02 -3.16
CA VAL A 49 8.78 2.70 -1.99
C VAL A 49 9.64 1.75 -1.15
N SER A 50 9.37 0.45 -1.18
CA SER A 50 10.15 -0.58 -0.48
C SER A 50 11.10 -1.33 -1.43
N ALA A 51 10.58 -2.20 -2.30
CA ALA A 51 11.40 -3.14 -3.06
C ALA A 51 12.31 -2.45 -4.09
N PHE A 52 11.78 -1.51 -4.87
CA PHE A 52 12.55 -0.76 -5.85
C PHE A 52 13.62 0.11 -5.20
N LYS A 53 13.26 0.83 -4.13
CA LYS A 53 14.23 1.59 -3.32
C LYS A 53 15.38 0.70 -2.84
N THR A 54 15.08 -0.47 -2.26
CA THR A 54 16.10 -1.41 -1.79
C THR A 54 16.96 -1.93 -2.92
N TRP A 55 16.37 -2.24 -4.08
CA TRP A 55 17.14 -2.68 -5.25
C TRP A 55 18.09 -1.59 -5.77
N VAL A 56 17.64 -0.33 -5.82
CA VAL A 56 18.49 0.81 -6.21
C VAL A 56 19.66 0.96 -5.24
N ALA A 57 19.43 0.84 -3.93
CA ALA A 57 20.49 0.89 -2.93
C ALA A 57 21.54 -0.21 -3.14
N GLU A 58 21.12 -1.44 -3.41
CA GLU A 58 22.02 -2.57 -3.67
C GLU A 58 22.85 -2.42 -4.95
N VAL A 59 22.29 -1.81 -6.00
CA VAL A 59 22.96 -1.68 -7.32
C VAL A 59 23.84 -0.44 -7.40
N SER A 60 23.36 0.69 -6.90
CA SER A 60 24.02 2.00 -7.07
C SER A 60 24.73 2.48 -5.81
N GLY A 61 24.53 1.83 -4.67
CA GLY A 61 24.97 2.32 -3.36
C GLY A 61 24.18 3.53 -2.85
N PHE A 62 23.20 4.03 -3.60
CA PHE A 62 22.39 5.19 -3.22
C PHE A 62 21.24 4.79 -2.30
N GLU A 63 21.34 5.19 -1.03
CA GLU A 63 20.31 4.92 -0.02
C GLU A 63 19.41 6.14 0.20
N LEU A 64 18.24 6.16 -0.45
CA LEU A 64 17.27 7.26 -0.36
C LEU A 64 16.89 7.64 1.08
N MET A 65 16.80 6.67 1.98
CA MET A 65 16.50 6.91 3.40
C MET A 65 17.62 7.64 4.15
N ARG A 66 18.86 7.62 3.63
CA ARG A 66 20.02 8.29 4.24
C ARG A 66 20.28 9.69 3.70
N VAL A 67 19.53 10.12 2.69
CA VAL A 67 19.71 11.44 2.05
C VAL A 67 19.32 12.57 3.00
N SER A 68 18.22 12.42 3.74
CA SER A 68 17.76 13.41 4.70
C SER A 68 16.83 12.79 5.74
N ASP A 69 16.68 13.47 6.89
CA ASP A 69 15.71 13.11 7.93
C ASP A 69 14.26 13.07 7.40
N ALA A 70 13.92 14.01 6.53
CA ALA A 70 12.62 14.03 5.85
C ALA A 70 12.43 12.81 4.94
N SER A 71 13.46 12.43 4.18
CA SER A 71 13.41 11.24 3.31
C SER A 71 13.23 9.96 4.11
N CYS A 72 13.92 9.82 5.25
CA CYS A 72 13.73 8.72 6.19
C CYS A 72 12.27 8.63 6.66
N LYS A 73 11.75 9.69 7.26
CA LYS A 73 10.38 9.75 7.82
C LYS A 73 9.30 9.49 6.77
N VAL A 74 9.37 10.17 5.63
CA VAL A 74 8.38 10.07 4.54
C VAL A 74 8.39 8.66 3.94
N THR A 75 9.57 8.10 3.67
CA THR A 75 9.67 6.75 3.09
C THR A 75 9.10 5.71 4.04
N THR A 76 9.46 5.76 5.33
CA THR A 76 8.95 4.85 6.35
C THR A 76 7.44 4.97 6.50
N PHE A 77 6.90 6.20 6.54
CA PHE A 77 5.46 6.44 6.56
C PHE A 77 4.75 5.81 5.36
N LEU A 78 5.26 6.02 4.13
CA LEU A 78 4.64 5.51 2.92
C LEU A 78 4.66 3.97 2.85
N VAL A 79 5.75 3.32 3.30
CA VAL A 79 5.82 1.85 3.39
C VAL A 79 4.77 1.32 4.35
N LEU A 80 4.73 1.86 5.58
CA LEU A 80 3.77 1.42 6.59
C LEU A 80 2.33 1.67 6.14
N PHE A 81 2.06 2.88 5.62
CA PHE A 81 0.76 3.25 5.08
C PHE A 81 0.32 2.26 4.00
N GLY A 82 1.17 1.96 3.01
CA GLY A 82 0.85 1.04 1.93
C GLY A 82 0.55 -0.39 2.44
N LEU A 83 1.37 -0.91 3.35
CA LEU A 83 1.19 -2.25 3.94
C LEU A 83 -0.11 -2.36 4.75
N TYR A 84 -0.43 -1.34 5.57
CA TYR A 84 -1.68 -1.30 6.32
C TYR A 84 -2.88 -1.17 5.38
N VAL A 85 -2.82 -0.31 4.37
CA VAL A 85 -3.93 -0.18 3.41
C VAL A 85 -4.17 -1.50 2.67
N SER A 86 -3.12 -2.14 2.14
CA SER A 86 -3.27 -3.43 1.42
C SER A 86 -3.91 -4.50 2.30
N SER A 87 -3.41 -4.70 3.52
CA SER A 87 -3.92 -5.72 4.45
C SER A 87 -5.38 -5.48 4.85
N TRP A 88 -5.74 -4.26 5.23
CA TRP A 88 -7.10 -3.93 5.64
C TRP A 88 -8.10 -3.91 4.47
N ILE A 89 -7.65 -3.59 3.26
CA ILE A 89 -8.51 -3.69 2.07
C ILE A 89 -8.87 -5.15 1.77
N ILE A 90 -7.94 -6.09 1.98
CA ILE A 90 -8.25 -7.53 1.87
C ILE A 90 -9.31 -7.92 2.91
N VAL A 91 -9.21 -7.43 4.15
CA VAL A 91 -10.24 -7.68 5.19
C VAL A 91 -11.60 -7.11 4.79
N LEU A 92 -11.66 -5.88 4.28
CA LEU A 92 -12.92 -5.28 3.81
C LEU A 92 -13.51 -6.06 2.63
N LEU A 93 -12.66 -6.49 1.70
CA LEU A 93 -13.04 -7.33 0.57
C LEU A 93 -13.62 -8.66 1.03
N THR A 94 -12.97 -9.36 1.96
CA THR A 94 -13.45 -10.65 2.46
C THR A 94 -14.77 -10.48 3.21
N VAL A 95 -14.90 -9.47 4.07
CA VAL A 95 -16.16 -9.16 4.76
C VAL A 95 -17.29 -8.86 3.78
N ASP A 96 -17.05 -8.03 2.76
CA ASP A 96 -18.04 -7.72 1.72
C ASP A 96 -18.51 -9.00 1.00
N ARG A 97 -17.59 -9.92 0.68
CA ARG A 97 -17.93 -11.21 0.07
C ARG A 97 -18.65 -12.15 1.02
N CYS A 98 -18.25 -12.22 2.29
CA CYS A 98 -18.95 -13.01 3.30
C CYS A 98 -20.40 -12.52 3.49
N VAL A 99 -20.63 -11.20 3.53
CA VAL A 99 -21.99 -10.64 3.61
C VAL A 99 -22.81 -10.98 2.37
N ALA A 100 -22.21 -10.89 1.17
CA ALA A 100 -22.89 -11.22 -0.07
C ALA A 100 -23.37 -12.69 -0.12
N VAL A 101 -22.59 -13.62 0.44
CA VAL A 101 -22.90 -15.05 0.46
C VAL A 101 -23.83 -15.43 1.61
N CYS A 102 -23.52 -14.98 2.83
CA CYS A 102 -24.26 -15.39 4.03
C CYS A 102 -25.58 -14.62 4.23
N PHE A 103 -25.68 -13.39 3.71
CA PHE A 103 -26.83 -12.50 3.94
C PHE A 103 -27.30 -11.81 2.64
N PRO A 104 -27.79 -12.58 1.65
CA PRO A 104 -28.13 -12.05 0.32
C PRO A 104 -29.16 -10.91 0.35
N LEU A 105 -30.13 -10.95 1.26
CA LEU A 105 -31.13 -9.88 1.44
C LEU A 105 -30.53 -8.56 1.94
N ARG A 106 -29.47 -8.62 2.76
CA ARG A 106 -28.76 -7.43 3.27
C ARG A 106 -27.67 -6.95 2.31
N ALA A 107 -27.16 -7.83 1.45
CA ALA A 107 -26.09 -7.54 0.51
C ALA A 107 -26.44 -6.43 -0.48
N ALA A 108 -27.69 -6.31 -0.92
CA ALA A 108 -28.14 -5.26 -1.83
C ALA A 108 -27.93 -3.84 -1.27
N TRP A 109 -27.99 -3.68 0.06
CA TRP A 109 -27.74 -2.42 0.75
C TRP A 109 -26.28 -2.25 1.19
N LEU A 110 -25.66 -3.31 1.71
CA LEU A 110 -24.32 -3.24 2.30
C LEU A 110 -23.19 -3.31 1.27
N CYS A 111 -23.33 -4.14 0.23
CA CYS A 111 -22.28 -4.44 -0.76
C CYS A 111 -22.32 -3.47 -1.96
N THR A 112 -22.45 -2.17 -1.71
CA THR A 112 -22.44 -1.14 -2.78
C THR A 112 -21.12 -0.39 -2.83
N VAL A 113 -20.77 0.13 -4.02
CA VAL A 113 -19.56 0.92 -4.22
C VAL A 113 -19.53 2.19 -3.35
N ARG A 114 -20.70 2.78 -3.07
CA ARG A 114 -20.80 3.96 -2.21
C ARG A 114 -20.40 3.64 -0.77
N HIS A 115 -20.89 2.51 -0.24
CA HIS A 115 -20.52 2.02 1.09
C HIS A 115 -19.03 1.65 1.13
N ALA A 116 -18.55 0.89 0.14
CA ALA A 116 -17.14 0.53 0.03
C ALA A 116 -16.21 1.75 0.02
N ARG A 117 -16.52 2.78 -0.79
CA ARG A 117 -15.73 4.02 -0.85
C ARG A 117 -15.70 4.76 0.50
N ARG A 118 -16.83 4.82 1.22
CA ARG A 118 -16.88 5.45 2.55
C ARG A 118 -16.04 4.70 3.57
N LEU A 119 -16.16 3.36 3.60
CA LEU A 119 -15.37 2.50 4.50
C LEU A 119 -13.87 2.62 4.21
N THR A 120 -13.47 2.56 2.94
CA THR A 120 -12.07 2.74 2.55
C THR A 120 -11.54 4.13 2.89
N LEU A 121 -12.33 5.20 2.70
CA LEU A 121 -11.90 6.54 3.07
C LEU A 121 -11.69 6.66 4.59
N ALA A 122 -12.65 6.16 5.39
CA ALA A 122 -12.53 6.16 6.84
C ALA A 122 -11.30 5.35 7.30
N LEU A 123 -11.08 4.18 6.71
CA LEU A 123 -9.93 3.33 6.98
C LEU A 123 -8.61 4.04 6.67
N VAL A 124 -8.49 4.68 5.50
CA VAL A 124 -7.29 5.43 5.11
C VAL A 124 -7.01 6.56 6.11
N LEU A 125 -8.03 7.29 6.55
CA LEU A 125 -7.87 8.34 7.56
C LEU A 125 -7.37 7.78 8.89
N VAL A 126 -7.95 6.66 9.36
CA VAL A 126 -7.51 5.99 10.59
C VAL A 126 -6.05 5.53 10.47
N ILE A 127 -5.66 4.94 9.34
CA ILE A 127 -4.29 4.51 9.09
C ILE A 127 -3.34 5.73 9.07
N CYS A 128 -3.72 6.85 8.45
CA CYS A 128 -2.92 8.08 8.47
C CYS A 128 -2.70 8.60 9.89
N VAL A 129 -3.75 8.65 10.70
CA VAL A 129 -3.67 9.10 12.11
C VAL A 129 -2.80 8.14 12.93
N TYR A 130 -3.00 6.83 12.78
CA TYR A 130 -2.20 5.83 13.47
C TYR A 130 -0.71 5.94 13.12
N ASN A 131 -0.38 6.11 11.85
CA ASN A 131 1.00 6.23 11.37
C ASN A 131 1.60 7.64 11.57
N PHE A 132 0.83 8.61 12.07
CA PHE A 132 1.33 9.96 12.29
C PHE A 132 2.51 10.00 13.27
N HIS A 133 2.53 9.10 14.26
CA HIS A 133 3.63 8.98 15.23
C HIS A 133 5.00 8.78 14.57
N VAL A 134 5.04 8.21 13.36
CA VAL A 134 6.27 7.93 12.61
C VAL A 134 7.09 9.20 12.38
N PHE A 135 6.43 10.34 12.16
CA PHE A 135 7.11 11.62 11.94
C PHE A 135 7.84 12.13 13.19
N TRP A 136 7.44 11.66 14.38
CA TRP A 136 8.03 12.04 15.66
C TRP A 136 9.05 11.02 16.16
N THR A 137 8.80 9.72 15.93
CA THR A 137 9.63 8.65 16.49
C THR A 137 10.81 8.28 15.61
N PHE A 138 10.66 8.31 14.28
CA PHE A 138 11.75 7.99 13.37
C PHE A 138 12.59 9.22 13.09
N GLY A 139 13.89 9.03 12.92
CA GLY A 139 14.82 10.08 12.58
C GLY A 139 16.12 9.50 12.04
N LEU A 140 16.92 10.34 11.40
CA LEU A 140 18.24 9.95 10.89
C LEU A 140 19.28 10.01 12.00
N TYR A 141 19.95 8.89 12.30
CA TYR A 141 20.98 8.79 13.33
C TYR A 141 22.34 8.40 12.74
N THR A 142 23.42 9.06 13.16
CA THR A 142 24.80 8.69 12.85
C THR A 142 25.31 7.70 13.89
N ARG A 143 25.70 6.49 13.48
CA ARG A 143 26.36 5.55 14.40
C ARG A 143 27.84 5.88 14.48
N GLU A 144 28.31 6.35 15.64
CA GLU A 144 29.69 6.82 15.89
C GLU A 144 30.78 5.78 15.55
N GLU A 145 30.45 4.50 15.48
CA GLU A 145 31.41 3.41 15.26
C GLU A 145 31.65 3.04 13.77
N SER A 146 30.89 3.59 12.81
CA SER A 146 31.02 3.21 11.39
C SER A 146 30.72 4.33 10.38
N ASP A 147 30.53 5.58 10.83
CA ASP A 147 30.13 6.76 10.02
C ASP A 147 28.98 6.49 9.03
N ARG A 148 28.14 5.50 9.35
CA ARG A 148 26.95 5.12 8.58
C ARG A 148 25.72 5.74 9.22
N MET A 149 24.96 6.45 8.39
CA MET A 149 23.66 7.00 8.77
C MET A 149 22.60 5.90 8.72
N TYR A 150 21.75 5.82 9.74
CA TYR A 150 20.65 4.87 9.80
C TYR A 150 19.30 5.59 9.96
N CYS A 151 18.32 5.01 9.29
CA CYS A 151 16.89 5.19 9.46
C CYS A 151 16.37 3.79 9.84
#